data_AF-A0A6N8FQK0-F1
#
_entry.id   AF-A0A6N8FQK0-F1
#
_cell.length_a   1.000
_cell.length_b   1.000
_cell.length_c   1.000
_cell.angle_alpha   90.00
_cell.angle_beta   90.00
_cell.angle_gamma   90.00
#
_symmetry.space_group_name_H-M   'P 1'
#
loop_
_entity.id
_entity.type
_entity.pdbx_description
1 polymer ?
#
loop_
_entity_poly.entity_id
_entity_poly.type
_entity_poly.pdbx_seq_one_letter_code
_entity_poly.pdbx_strand_id
1 'polypeptide(L)'
;MKCLCDCGETYDIKIEGDVGADPFWCNKCSCNFNIDDFPISQKLSEELLAWSIKYGEWIDWEYDRLVANAIQLEDDFNRLGAMLTEKVKQEIGTRYLIQYFPSTSARLYLNK
;
A
#
# COMPACT_ATOMS: atom_id res chain seq x y z
N MET A 1 -1.84 -12.07 -11.60
CA MET A 1 -2.23 -10.73 -12.05
C MET A 1 -1.44 -10.35 -13.28
N LYS A 2 -2.09 -9.78 -14.30
CA LYS A 2 -1.39 -9.27 -15.50
C LYS A 2 -0.55 -8.06 -15.11
N CYS A 3 0.71 -8.03 -15.54
CA CYS A 3 1.69 -7.01 -15.16
C CYS A 3 2.62 -6.68 -16.34
N LEU A 4 3.55 -5.75 -16.12
CA LEU A 4 4.52 -5.30 -17.14
C LEU A 4 5.84 -6.09 -17.12
N CYS A 5 5.91 -7.24 -16.44
CA CYS A 5 7.07 -8.14 -16.53
C CYS A 5 7.10 -8.85 -17.90
N ASP A 6 8.27 -9.31 -18.32
CA ASP A 6 8.43 -10.09 -19.58
C ASP A 6 7.52 -11.33 -19.65
N CYS A 7 7.24 -11.95 -18.49
CA CYS A 7 6.33 -13.08 -18.37
C CYS A 7 4.84 -12.71 -18.46
N GLY A 8 4.49 -11.42 -18.48
CA GLY A 8 3.13 -10.89 -18.60
C GLY A 8 2.25 -11.04 -17.35
N GLU A 9 2.58 -11.95 -16.44
CA GLU A 9 1.81 -12.19 -15.21
C GLU A 9 2.71 -12.40 -13.98
N THR A 10 2.17 -12.09 -12.80
CA THR A 10 2.83 -12.29 -11.50
C THR A 10 1.89 -12.88 -10.45
N TYR A 11 2.48 -13.60 -9.51
CA TYR A 11 1.88 -14.01 -8.23
C TYR A 11 2.60 -13.38 -7.03
N ASP A 12 3.63 -12.58 -7.28
CA ASP A 12 4.42 -11.86 -6.29
C ASP A 12 3.90 -10.43 -6.19
N ILE A 13 3.21 -10.15 -5.09
CA ILE A 13 2.38 -8.98 -4.86
C ILE A 13 2.93 -8.19 -3.67
N LYS A 14 3.13 -6.91 -3.91
CA LYS A 14 3.47 -5.92 -2.90
C LYS A 14 2.21 -5.16 -2.49
N ILE A 15 2.02 -4.96 -1.18
CA ILE A 15 1.03 -4.04 -0.63
C ILE A 15 1.76 -2.82 -0.10
N GLU A 16 1.42 -1.65 -0.65
CA GLU A 16 2.04 -0.36 -0.35
C GLU A 16 1.03 0.76 -0.63
N GLY A 17 1.04 1.80 0.18
CA GLY A 17 0.28 3.01 -0.09
C GLY A 17 1.11 3.99 -0.93
N ASP A 18 0.45 4.66 -1.86
CA ASP A 18 1.02 5.77 -2.61
C ASP A 18 -0.09 6.78 -2.95
N VAL A 19 0.31 7.99 -3.32
CA VAL A 19 -0.62 9.08 -3.64
C VAL A 19 -1.44 8.73 -4.87
N GLY A 20 -2.76 8.56 -4.68
CA GLY A 20 -3.70 8.35 -5.78
C GLY A 20 -3.64 6.97 -6.44
N ALA A 21 -3.06 5.97 -5.75
CA ALA A 21 -2.93 4.61 -6.26
C ALA A 21 -3.68 3.60 -5.39
N ASP A 22 -4.09 2.50 -6.03
CA ASP A 22 -4.59 1.33 -5.31
C ASP A 22 -3.46 0.65 -4.54
N PRO A 23 -3.77 -0.14 -3.49
CA PRO A 23 -2.75 -0.62 -2.57
C PRO A 23 -1.94 -1.81 -3.10
N PHE A 24 -2.26 -2.35 -4.28
CA PHE A 24 -1.67 -3.56 -4.82
C PHE A 24 -0.71 -3.29 -5.97
N TRP A 25 0.47 -3.92 -5.90
CA TRP A 25 1.55 -3.68 -6.86
C TRP A 25 2.22 -4.97 -7.27
N CYS A 26 2.79 -5.00 -8.48
CA CYS A 26 3.74 -6.05 -8.82
C CYS A 26 5.03 -5.84 -8.03
N ASN A 27 5.46 -6.84 -7.24
CA ASN A 27 6.70 -6.73 -6.48
C ASN A 27 7.98 -6.71 -7.34
N LYS A 28 7.86 -6.95 -8.66
CA LYS A 28 8.98 -7.02 -9.60
C LYS A 28 9.10 -5.79 -10.50
N CYS A 29 7.99 -5.40 -11.14
CA CYS A 29 7.98 -4.27 -12.08
C CYS A 29 7.28 -3.01 -11.55
N SER A 30 6.75 -3.06 -10.32
CA SER A 30 6.08 -1.92 -9.67
C SER A 30 4.89 -1.33 -10.43
N CYS A 31 4.27 -2.07 -11.37
CA CYS A 31 2.99 -1.64 -11.93
C CYS A 31 1.90 -1.75 -10.86
N ASN A 32 1.06 -0.72 -10.74
CA ASN A 32 -0.11 -0.70 -9.88
C ASN A 32 -1.20 -1.62 -10.45
N PHE A 33 -1.91 -2.32 -9.58
CA PHE A 33 -3.03 -3.18 -9.94
C PHE A 33 -4.34 -2.57 -9.43
N ASN A 34 -5.40 -2.72 -10.21
CA ASN A 34 -6.74 -2.37 -9.76
C ASN A 34 -7.16 -3.33 -8.64
N ILE A 35 -7.64 -2.79 -7.53
CA ILE A 35 -8.12 -3.57 -6.38
C ILE A 35 -9.29 -4.48 -6.74
N ASP A 36 -10.14 -4.08 -7.69
CA ASP A 36 -11.30 -4.86 -8.14
C ASP A 36 -10.91 -6.16 -8.87
N ASP A 37 -9.65 -6.27 -9.32
CA ASP A 37 -9.12 -7.49 -9.93
C ASP A 37 -8.75 -8.56 -8.89
N PHE A 38 -8.69 -8.21 -7.60
CA PHE A 38 -8.31 -9.14 -6.53
C PHE A 38 -9.51 -9.92 -5.98
N PRO A 39 -9.35 -11.23 -5.72
CA PRO A 39 -10.42 -12.08 -5.17
C PRO A 39 -10.56 -11.90 -3.66
N ILE A 40 -10.83 -10.68 -3.21
CA ILE A 40 -11.10 -10.33 -1.81
C ILE A 40 -12.54 -9.88 -1.63
N SER A 41 -13.02 -9.88 -0.39
CA SER A 41 -14.34 -9.39 -0.04
C SER A 41 -14.44 -7.89 -0.30
N GLN A 42 -15.64 -7.43 -0.70
CA GLN A 42 -15.91 -6.00 -0.88
C GLN A 42 -15.55 -5.19 0.37
N LYS A 43 -15.87 -5.73 1.56
CA LYS A 43 -15.52 -5.09 2.83
C LYS A 43 -14.02 -4.88 2.98
N LEU A 44 -13.19 -5.90 2.68
CA LEU A 44 -11.75 -5.77 2.77
C LEU A 44 -11.20 -4.81 1.71
N SER A 45 -11.77 -4.81 0.50
CA SER A 45 -11.45 -3.83 -0.55
C SER A 45 -11.70 -2.39 -0.07
N GLU A 46 -12.86 -2.12 0.53
CA GLU A 46 -13.20 -0.80 1.09
C GLU A 46 -12.27 -0.39 2.24
N GLU A 47 -11.92 -1.32 3.15
CA GLU A 47 -10.96 -1.06 4.23
C GLU A 47 -9.56 -0.70 3.71
N LEU A 48 -9.12 -1.37 2.64
CA LEU A 48 -7.85 -1.13 1.97
C LEU A 48 -7.80 0.21 1.24
N LEU A 49 -8.86 0.58 0.52
CA LEU A 49 -8.98 1.88 -0.14
C LEU A 49 -9.04 3.03 0.87
N ALA A 50 -9.81 2.85 1.95
CA ALA A 50 -9.88 3.84 3.02
C ALA A 50 -8.54 4.02 3.74
N TRP A 51 -7.72 2.97 3.81
CA TRP A 51 -6.34 3.07 4.28
C TRP A 51 -5.44 3.78 3.26
N SER A 52 -5.45 3.39 1.98
CA SER A 52 -4.53 3.93 0.97
C SER A 52 -4.70 5.44 0.76
N ILE A 53 -5.93 5.96 0.81
CA ILE A 53 -6.24 7.40 0.69
C ILE A 53 -5.56 8.24 1.78
N LYS A 54 -5.23 7.64 2.94
CA LYS A 54 -4.54 8.35 4.03
C LYS A 54 -3.03 8.50 3.82
N TYR A 55 -2.49 7.90 2.75
CA TYR A 55 -1.07 8.01 2.47
C TYR A 55 -0.66 9.48 2.28
N GLY A 56 0.31 9.93 3.07
CA GLY A 56 0.77 11.31 3.02
C GLY A 56 0.00 12.29 3.89
N GLU A 57 -0.95 11.86 4.74
CA GLU A 57 -1.59 12.74 5.76
C GLU A 57 -0.57 13.40 6.72
N TRP A 58 0.64 12.85 6.80
CA TRP A 58 1.75 13.42 7.55
C TRP A 58 2.50 14.56 6.83
N ILE A 59 2.13 14.88 5.59
CA ILE A 59 2.74 15.92 4.77
C ILE A 59 1.74 17.05 4.57
N ASP A 60 2.16 18.27 4.92
CA ASP A 60 1.52 19.52 4.53
C ASP A 60 1.95 19.85 3.10
N TRP A 61 1.15 19.37 2.13
CA TRP A 61 1.45 19.47 0.69
C TRP A 61 1.45 20.91 0.17
N GLU A 62 0.78 21.85 0.84
CA GLU A 62 0.79 23.27 0.44
C GLU A 62 2.14 23.92 0.73
N TYR A 63 2.76 23.57 1.85
CA TYR A 63 4.00 24.17 2.33
C TYR A 63 5.23 23.25 2.21
N ASP A 64 5.10 22.08 1.57
CA ASP A 64 6.14 21.04 1.43
C ASP A 64 6.87 20.74 2.75
N ARG A 65 6.12 20.52 3.83
CA ARG A 65 6.67 20.26 5.16
C ARG A 65 5.91 19.17 5.89
N LEU A 66 6.50 18.64 6.95
CA LEU A 66 5.81 17.70 7.85
C LEU A 66 4.84 18.42 8.79
N VAL A 67 3.71 17.77 9.07
CA VAL A 67 2.84 18.16 10.18
C VAL A 67 3.47 17.79 11.53
N ALA A 68 3.02 18.40 12.62
CA ALA A 68 3.67 18.28 13.93
C ALA A 68 3.80 16.83 14.46
N ASN A 69 2.86 15.95 14.13
CA ASN A 69 2.83 14.53 14.53
C ASN A 69 3.09 13.57 13.36
N ALA A 70 3.80 14.02 12.33
CA ALA A 70 4.02 13.27 11.09
C ALA A 70 4.53 11.83 11.28
N ILE A 71 5.53 11.65 12.14
CA ILE A 71 6.13 10.32 12.40
C ILE A 71 5.11 9.35 13.01
N GLN A 72 4.29 9.84 13.94
CA GLN A 72 3.24 9.03 14.57
C GLN A 72 2.16 8.65 13.55
N LEU A 73 1.77 9.58 12.67
CA LEU A 73 0.79 9.33 11.61
C LEU A 73 1.31 8.27 10.62
N GLU A 74 2.59 8.36 10.20
CA GLU A 74 3.22 7.34 9.36
C GLU A 74 3.28 5.97 10.07
N ASP A 75 3.60 5.95 11.37
CA ASP A 75 3.66 4.70 12.15
C ASP A 75 2.29 4.04 12.30
N ASP A 76 1.23 4.82 12.53
CA ASP A 76 -0.14 4.33 12.59
C ASP A 76 -0.64 3.83 11.22
N PHE A 77 -0.30 4.56 10.15
CA PHE A 77 -0.55 4.13 8.78
C PHE A 77 0.13 2.79 8.50
N ASN A 78 1.40 2.64 8.89
CA ASN A 78 2.17 1.42 8.68
C ASN A 78 1.63 0.23 9.46
N ARG A 79 1.25 0.45 10.72
CA ARG A 79 0.64 -0.57 11.57
C ARG A 79 -0.68 -1.08 10.98
N LEU A 80 -1.54 -0.18 10.50
CA LEU A 80 -2.80 -0.55 9.88
C LEU A 80 -2.57 -1.31 8.55
N GLY A 81 -1.64 -0.85 7.72
CA GLY A 81 -1.28 -1.52 6.46
C GLY A 81 -0.79 -2.96 6.67
N ALA A 82 0.04 -3.18 7.68
CA ALA A 82 0.48 -4.52 8.06
C ALA A 82 -0.69 -5.42 8.50
N MET A 83 -1.62 -4.90 9.31
CA MET A 83 -2.81 -5.65 9.73
C MET A 83 -3.75 -6.00 8.56
N LEU A 84 -3.96 -5.07 7.63
CA LEU A 84 -4.78 -5.30 6.44
C LEU A 84 -4.13 -6.32 5.51
N THR A 85 -2.80 -6.29 5.36
CA THR A 85 -2.04 -7.29 4.60
C THR A 85 -2.30 -8.71 5.11
N GLU A 86 -2.36 -8.91 6.44
CA GLU A 86 -2.67 -10.23 7.01
C GLU A 86 -4.11 -10.67 6.70
N LYS A 87 -5.08 -9.76 6.67
CA LYS A 87 -6.45 -10.07 6.23
C LYS A 87 -6.48 -10.50 4.76
N VAL A 88 -5.73 -9.82 3.89
CA VAL A 88 -5.63 -10.18 2.46
C VAL A 88 -5.06 -11.61 2.31
N LYS A 89 -3.99 -11.93 3.04
CA LYS A 89 -3.42 -13.28 3.03
C LYS A 89 -4.42 -14.34 3.48
N GLN A 90 -5.27 -14.04 4.47
CA GLN A 90 -6.31 -14.95 4.94
C GLN A 90 -7.39 -15.22 3.90
N GLU A 91 -7.83 -14.20 3.15
CA GLU A 91 -8.88 -14.35 2.14
C GLU A 91 -8.37 -15.00 0.84
N ILE A 92 -7.18 -14.63 0.38
CA ILE A 92 -6.64 -15.11 -0.91
C ILE A 92 -5.87 -16.45 -0.76
N GLY A 93 -5.46 -16.80 0.46
CA GLY A 93 -4.72 -18.02 0.75
C GLY A 93 -3.29 -18.01 0.19
N THR A 94 -2.75 -19.18 -0.15
CA THR A 94 -1.33 -19.37 -0.50
C THR A 94 -1.00 -19.18 -1.99
N ARG A 95 -1.99 -18.79 -2.81
CA ARG A 95 -1.80 -18.63 -4.26
C ARG A 95 -0.83 -17.49 -4.61
N TYR A 96 -0.81 -16.44 -3.79
CA TYR A 96 0.03 -15.26 -4.02
C TYR A 96 1.08 -15.16 -2.90
N LEU A 97 2.28 -14.74 -3.27
CA LEU A 97 3.29 -14.29 -2.32
C LEU A 97 3.00 -12.81 -2.04
N ILE A 98 2.45 -12.53 -0.86
CA ILE A 98 2.03 -11.18 -0.48
C ILE A 98 3.00 -10.62 0.56
N GLN A 99 3.56 -9.45 0.27
CA GLN A 99 4.49 -8.74 1.15
C GLN A 99 3.99 -7.32 1.42
N TYR A 100 4.07 -6.89 2.68
CA TYR A 100 3.78 -5.52 3.06
C TYR A 100 5.05 -4.67 2.98
N PHE A 101 4.93 -3.46 2.43
CA PHE A 101 6.02 -2.49 2.38
C PHE A 101 5.58 -1.20 3.09
N PRO A 102 6.24 -0.82 4.20
CA PRO A 102 5.89 0.36 4.97
C PRO A 102 6.35 1.65 4.28
N SER A 103 5.60 2.73 4.51
CA SER A 103 6.07 4.09 4.22
C SER A 103 7.29 4.42 5.09
N THR A 104 8.23 5.14 4.48
CA THR A 104 9.35 5.80 5.16
C THR A 104 9.45 7.29 4.80
N SER A 105 8.45 7.81 4.09
CA SER A 105 8.45 9.16 3.54
C SER A 105 8.53 10.25 4.62
N ALA A 106 7.87 10.12 5.77
CA ALA A 106 7.98 11.10 6.85
C ALA A 106 9.43 11.19 7.35
N ARG A 107 10.08 10.03 7.53
CA ARG A 107 11.48 9.93 7.96
C ARG A 107 12.45 10.44 6.88
N LEU A 108 12.15 10.23 5.60
CA LEU A 108 12.93 10.80 4.50
C LEU A 108 12.83 12.32 4.46
N TYR A 109 11.64 12.89 4.70
CA TYR A 109 11.44 14.34 4.77
C TYR A 109 12.25 15.00 5.89
N LEU A 110 12.46 14.34 7.03
CA LEU A 110 13.33 14.85 8.10
C LEU A 110 14.81 14.95 7.71
N ASN A 111 15.22 14.23 6.67
CA ASN A 111 16.59 14.20 6.18
C ASN A 111 16.77 15.01 4.86
N LYS A 112 15.73 15.73 4.43
CA LYS A 112 15.72 16.62 3.25
C LYS A 112 16.25 18.00 3.64
#